data_AF-A0A9W8N2R0-F1
#
_entry.id   AF-A0A9W8N2R0-F1
#
_cell.length_a   1.000
_cell.length_b   1.000
_cell.length_c   1.000
_cell.angle_alpha   90.00
_cell.angle_beta   90.00
_cell.angle_gamma   90.00
#
_symmetry.space_group_name_H-M   'P 1'
#
loop_
_entity.id
_entity.type
_entity.pdbx_description
1 polymer ?
#
loop_
_entity_poly.entity_id
_entity_poly.type
_entity_poly.pdbx_seq_one_letter_code
_entity_poly.pdbx_strand_id
1 'polypeptide(L)'
;MAFIGDQRQIDNDEEAATVVFTTGQDNQLIANPNIGSSRATPSWSNKAFFIPATASSSHSVGFTSDPDDTDVSTSGFIFYEDTALHLDQGKSGSLSSLWYVVPTKNARVWSLHWNATTDRSDGHLAVKLRSVAPAKPWVYSSLEGRAGLWLQEPEV
;
A
#
# COMPACT_ATOMS: atom_id res chain seq x y z
N MET A 1 6.50 -6.41 4.52
CA MET A 1 5.19 -5.73 4.54
C MET A 1 5.19 -4.57 3.57
N ALA A 2 4.01 -4.18 3.09
CA ALA A 2 3.80 -3.02 2.25
C ALA A 2 3.25 -1.83 3.06
N PHE A 3 3.65 -0.62 2.66
CA PHE A 3 3.27 0.62 3.32
C PHE A 3 2.84 1.66 2.28
N ILE A 4 1.97 2.58 2.70
CA ILE A 4 1.63 3.80 1.96
C ILE A 4 2.22 4.97 2.73
N GLY A 5 2.92 5.87 2.05
CA GLY A 5 3.48 7.06 2.70
C GLY A 5 4.80 7.52 2.10
N ASP A 6 5.46 8.42 2.81
CA ASP A 6 6.82 8.86 2.48
C ASP A 6 7.84 7.95 3.18
N GLN A 7 8.56 7.15 2.40
CA GLN A 7 9.59 6.23 2.92
C GLN A 7 10.70 6.95 3.72
N ARG A 8 10.93 8.25 3.48
CA ARG A 8 11.90 9.04 4.25
C ARG A 8 11.51 9.24 5.71
N GLN A 9 10.24 9.03 6.04
CA GLN A 9 9.72 9.11 7.42
C GLN A 9 9.86 7.78 8.17
N ILE A 10 10.36 6.72 7.53
CA ILE A 10 10.66 5.45 8.20
C ILE A 10 12.05 5.55 8.84
N ASP A 11 12.09 5.50 10.17
CA ASP A 11 13.31 5.63 10.95
C ASP A 11 14.36 4.58 10.56
N ASN A 12 15.51 5.06 10.04
CA ASN A 12 16.73 4.30 9.79
C ASN A 12 16.56 2.95 9.07
N ASP A 13 15.62 2.86 8.14
CA ASP A 13 15.41 1.67 7.32
C ASP A 13 16.04 1.87 5.93
N GLU A 14 17.14 1.15 5.67
CA GLU A 14 17.84 1.17 4.37
C GLU A 14 17.13 0.33 3.30
N GLU A 15 16.19 -0.53 3.70
CA GLU A 15 15.40 -1.38 2.80
C GLU A 15 14.08 -0.71 2.38
N ALA A 16 13.69 0.36 3.08
CA ALA A 16 12.54 1.18 2.73
C ALA A 16 12.75 1.91 1.41
N ALA A 17 11.84 1.67 0.47
CA ALA A 17 11.91 2.27 -0.86
C ALA A 17 10.55 2.55 -1.47
N THR A 18 10.54 3.51 -2.38
CA THR A 18 9.43 3.71 -3.31
C THR A 18 9.41 2.50 -4.26
N VAL A 19 8.24 1.88 -4.43
CA VAL A 19 8.11 0.66 -5.25
C VAL A 19 7.63 1.01 -6.65
N VAL A 20 8.25 0.40 -7.66
CA VAL A 20 7.74 0.35 -9.05
C VAL A 20 7.29 -1.07 -9.33
N PHE A 21 6.13 -1.19 -9.96
CA PHE A 21 5.59 -2.50 -10.35
C PHE A 21 5.75 -2.74 -11.85
N THR A 22 6.06 -3.99 -12.18
CA THR A 22 5.88 -4.55 -13.53
C THR A 22 4.88 -5.70 -13.45
N THR A 23 4.15 -5.95 -14.54
CA THR A 23 3.20 -7.06 -14.59
C THR A 23 3.92 -8.36 -14.93
N GLY A 24 3.73 -9.38 -14.10
CA GLY A 24 4.22 -10.75 -14.33
C GLY A 24 3.18 -11.64 -15.02
N GLN A 25 3.36 -12.96 -14.89
CA GLN A 25 2.35 -13.94 -15.32
C GLN A 25 1.11 -13.86 -14.41
N ASP A 26 -0.06 -14.32 -14.90
CA ASP A 26 -1.31 -14.41 -14.12
C ASP A 26 -1.72 -13.13 -13.36
N ASN A 27 -1.41 -11.97 -13.94
CA ASN A 27 -1.65 -10.66 -13.34
C ASN A 27 -0.94 -10.48 -11.98
N GLN A 28 0.27 -11.02 -11.84
CA GLN A 28 1.17 -10.71 -10.73
C GLN A 28 1.68 -9.26 -10.84
N LEU A 29 1.88 -8.61 -9.68
CA LEU A 29 2.61 -7.35 -9.59
C LEU A 29 4.01 -7.62 -9.02
N ILE A 30 5.03 -7.49 -9.87
CA ILE A 30 6.43 -7.69 -9.50
C ILE A 30 7.02 -6.36 -9.06
N ALA A 31 7.37 -6.29 -7.78
CA ALA A 31 7.90 -5.13 -7.11
C ALA A 31 9.41 -5.01 -7.27
N ASN A 32 9.86 -3.81 -7.62
CA ASN A 32 11.26 -3.41 -7.62
C ASN A 32 11.42 -2.05 -6.93
N PRO A 33 12.54 -1.81 -6.22
CA PRO A 33 12.80 -0.51 -5.64
C PRO A 33 13.10 0.52 -6.73
N ASN A 34 12.52 1.71 -6.62
CA ASN A 34 12.87 2.86 -7.43
C ASN A 34 14.11 3.54 -6.83
N ILE A 35 15.30 3.14 -7.25
CA ILE A 35 16.57 3.65 -6.72
C ILE A 35 16.64 5.18 -6.82
N GLY A 36 16.13 5.77 -7.91
CA GLY A 36 16.19 7.23 -8.13
C GLY A 36 15.30 8.07 -7.20
N SER A 37 14.31 7.46 -6.54
CA SER A 37 13.40 8.15 -5.61
C SER A 37 13.47 7.62 -4.16
N SER A 38 14.29 6.61 -3.92
CA SER A 38 14.50 6.01 -2.59
C SER A 38 15.62 6.73 -1.85
N ARG A 39 15.60 6.67 -0.51
CA ARG A 39 16.62 7.34 0.33
C ARG A 39 17.94 6.57 0.32
N ALA A 40 17.84 5.25 0.25
CA ALA A 40 18.95 4.31 0.23
C ALA A 40 18.83 3.40 -0.99
N THR A 41 19.74 2.41 -1.07
CA THR A 41 19.73 1.37 -2.10
C THR A 41 19.34 0.05 -1.44
N PRO A 42 18.05 -0.33 -1.48
CA PRO A 42 17.61 -1.60 -0.91
C PRO A 42 18.30 -2.79 -1.57
N SER A 43 18.48 -3.86 -0.80
CA SER A 43 19.10 -5.10 -1.29
C SER A 43 18.13 -5.99 -2.06
N TRP A 44 16.82 -5.72 -1.97
CA TRP A 44 15.78 -6.53 -2.60
C TRP A 44 15.43 -6.06 -4.01
N SER A 45 15.03 -7.00 -4.87
CA SER A 45 14.44 -6.77 -6.19
C SER A 45 13.55 -7.94 -6.58
N ASN A 46 12.71 -7.76 -7.59
CA ASN A 46 11.86 -8.79 -8.19
C ASN A 46 11.04 -9.60 -7.18
N LYS A 47 10.40 -8.92 -6.23
CA LYS A 47 9.52 -9.58 -5.25
C LYS A 47 8.08 -9.56 -5.75
N ALA A 48 7.35 -10.66 -5.60
CA ALA A 48 5.92 -10.68 -5.90
C ALA A 48 5.15 -9.93 -4.81
N PHE A 49 4.30 -8.98 -5.19
CA PHE A 49 3.33 -8.37 -4.29
C PHE A 49 2.27 -9.40 -3.90
N PHE A 50 1.85 -9.39 -2.65
CA PHE A 50 0.88 -10.36 -2.17
C PHE A 50 -0.18 -9.75 -1.26
N ILE A 51 -1.38 -10.31 -1.32
CA ILE A 51 -2.39 -10.23 -0.27
C ILE A 51 -2.43 -11.56 0.49
N PRO A 52 -2.86 -11.59 1.75
CA PRO A 52 -3.07 -12.84 2.47
C PRO A 52 -4.12 -13.72 1.79
N ALA A 53 -3.93 -15.03 1.85
CA ALA A 53 -4.95 -15.99 1.46
C ALA A 53 -6.19 -15.87 2.37
N THR A 54 -7.36 -16.27 1.87
CA THR A 54 -8.65 -16.14 2.57
C THR A 54 -8.67 -16.81 3.95
N ALA A 55 -7.90 -17.89 4.14
CA ALA A 55 -7.81 -18.62 5.40
C ALA A 55 -6.71 -18.08 6.34
N SER A 56 -5.91 -17.10 5.91
CA SER A 56 -4.82 -16.55 6.71
C SER A 56 -5.36 -15.76 7.89
N SER A 57 -4.73 -15.93 9.06
CA SER A 57 -4.99 -15.09 10.22
C SER A 57 -4.32 -13.72 10.12
N SER A 58 -3.39 -13.54 9.17
CA SER A 58 -2.73 -12.27 8.91
C SER A 58 -3.53 -11.48 7.87
N HIS A 59 -3.64 -10.17 8.08
CA HIS A 59 -4.20 -9.23 7.11
C HIS A 59 -3.12 -8.42 6.37
N SER A 60 -1.86 -8.70 6.66
CA SER A 60 -0.73 -7.92 6.17
C SER A 60 -0.49 -8.16 4.68
N VAL A 61 -0.42 -7.06 3.94
CA VAL A 61 -0.01 -7.07 2.54
C VAL A 61 1.50 -6.91 2.46
N GLY A 62 2.15 -7.49 1.45
CA GLY A 62 3.60 -7.45 1.39
C GLY A 62 4.22 -7.87 0.07
N PHE A 63 5.50 -8.25 0.17
CA PHE A 63 6.33 -8.68 -0.93
C PHE A 63 7.02 -9.99 -0.55
N THR A 64 7.04 -10.96 -1.45
CA THR A 64 7.62 -12.29 -1.22
C THR A 64 8.57 -12.70 -2.35
N SER A 65 9.54 -13.55 -2.03
CA SER A 65 10.33 -14.29 -3.03
C SER A 65 9.78 -15.68 -3.32
N ASP A 66 8.81 -16.12 -2.52
CA ASP A 66 8.13 -17.40 -2.64
C ASP A 66 6.67 -17.12 -3.03
N PRO A 67 6.35 -17.07 -4.33
CA PRO A 67 5.01 -16.79 -4.79
C PRO A 67 4.04 -17.99 -4.66
N ASP A 68 4.57 -19.18 -4.34
CA ASP A 68 3.83 -20.44 -4.22
C ASP A 68 3.40 -20.74 -2.77
N ASP A 69 3.73 -19.84 -1.82
CA ASP A 69 3.30 -19.93 -0.42
C ASP A 69 1.76 -19.93 -0.33
N THR A 70 1.22 -20.95 0.34
CA THR A 70 -0.22 -21.17 0.47
C THR A 70 -0.93 -20.13 1.34
N ASP A 71 -0.20 -19.40 2.17
CA ASP A 71 -0.76 -18.37 3.06
C ASP A 71 -0.95 -17.02 2.36
N VAL A 72 -0.53 -16.91 1.10
CA VAL A 72 -0.60 -15.66 0.32
C VAL A 72 -1.18 -15.89 -1.08
N SER A 73 -1.68 -14.82 -1.68
CA SER A 73 -2.06 -14.76 -3.08
C SER A 73 -1.24 -13.67 -3.76
N THR A 74 -0.46 -14.08 -4.76
CA THR A 74 0.43 -13.19 -5.54
C THR A 74 -0.11 -12.82 -6.91
N SER A 75 -1.21 -13.44 -7.34
CA SER A 75 -1.82 -13.30 -8.66
C SER A 75 -3.18 -12.61 -8.60
N GLY A 76 -3.74 -12.29 -9.78
CA GLY A 76 -5.10 -11.74 -9.88
C GLY A 76 -5.22 -10.24 -9.63
N PHE A 77 -4.11 -9.50 -9.60
CA PHE A 77 -4.16 -8.04 -9.45
C PHE A 77 -4.49 -7.37 -10.78
N ILE A 78 -5.66 -6.73 -10.86
CA ILE A 78 -6.10 -6.05 -12.07
C ILE A 78 -6.38 -4.57 -11.80
N PHE A 79 -6.27 -3.77 -12.85
CA PHE A 79 -6.69 -2.37 -12.82
C PHE A 79 -7.98 -2.22 -13.62
N TYR A 80 -9.05 -1.77 -12.96
CA TYR A 80 -10.23 -1.29 -13.65
C TYR A 80 -10.13 0.24 -13.73
N GLU A 81 -9.87 0.73 -14.95
CA GLU A 81 -9.34 2.08 -15.17
C GLU A 81 -8.07 2.31 -14.34
N ASP A 82 -8.10 3.26 -13.40
CA ASP A 82 -6.98 3.54 -12.51
C ASP A 82 -7.07 2.82 -11.17
N THR A 83 -8.10 2.02 -10.90
CA THR A 83 -8.34 1.45 -9.56
C THR A 83 -7.84 0.01 -9.48
N ALA A 84 -6.99 -0.29 -8.49
CA ALA A 84 -6.50 -1.64 -8.27
C ALA A 84 -7.55 -2.51 -7.55
N LEU A 85 -7.85 -3.65 -8.17
CA LEU A 85 -8.76 -4.68 -7.70
C LEU A 85 -8.03 -6.02 -7.65
N HIS A 86 -8.56 -6.94 -6.86
CA HIS A 86 -8.12 -8.33 -6.86
C HIS A 86 -9.22 -9.22 -7.43
N LEU A 87 -8.86 -10.04 -8.40
CA LEU A 87 -9.71 -11.10 -8.95
C LEU A 87 -9.46 -12.37 -8.15
N ASP A 88 -10.50 -12.81 -7.43
CA ASP A 88 -10.50 -14.12 -6.81
C ASP A 88 -10.44 -15.19 -7.91
N GLN A 89 -9.30 -15.88 -8.00
CA GLN A 89 -9.09 -16.98 -8.96
C GLN A 89 -9.83 -18.27 -8.54
N GLY A 90 -10.57 -18.24 -7.43
CA GLY A 90 -11.54 -19.27 -7.06
C GLY A 90 -12.75 -19.32 -8.01
N LYS A 91 -13.72 -20.19 -7.68
CA LYS A 91 -14.85 -20.54 -8.56
C LYS A 91 -15.80 -19.38 -8.92
N SER A 92 -15.71 -18.26 -8.20
CA SER A 92 -16.62 -17.13 -8.36
C SER A 92 -16.13 -16.07 -9.35
N GLY A 93 -14.83 -16.02 -9.65
CA GLY A 93 -14.24 -14.98 -10.51
C GLY A 93 -14.58 -13.56 -10.04
N SER A 94 -14.78 -13.36 -8.73
CA SER A 94 -15.29 -12.10 -8.19
C SER A 94 -14.18 -11.07 -8.05
N LEU A 95 -14.51 -9.81 -8.39
CA LEU A 95 -13.61 -8.68 -8.19
C LEU A 95 -13.85 -8.04 -6.83
N SER A 96 -12.76 -7.86 -6.08
CA SER A 96 -12.78 -7.33 -4.72
C SER A 96 -11.81 -6.15 -4.57
N SER A 97 -12.18 -5.22 -3.70
CA SER A 97 -11.32 -4.13 -3.24
C SER A 97 -11.48 -4.01 -1.73
N LEU A 98 -10.66 -4.75 -0.99
CA LEU A 98 -10.75 -4.87 0.47
C LEU A 98 -9.57 -4.19 1.17
N TRP A 99 -8.98 -3.20 0.50
CA TRP A 99 -7.82 -2.47 1.00
C TRP A 99 -8.19 -1.61 2.21
N TYR A 100 -7.37 -1.69 3.24
CA TYR A 100 -7.42 -0.75 4.35
C TYR A 100 -6.02 -0.46 4.86
N VAL A 101 -5.90 0.63 5.60
CA VAL A 101 -4.63 1.04 6.21
C VAL A 101 -4.77 1.21 7.71
N VAL A 102 -3.64 1.02 8.39
CA VAL A 102 -3.51 1.24 9.84
C VAL A 102 -2.34 2.20 10.07
N PRO A 103 -2.51 3.29 10.86
CA PRO A 103 -1.43 4.22 11.16
C PRO A 103 -0.25 3.50 11.82
N THR A 104 0.96 3.91 11.46
CA THR A 104 2.17 3.45 12.14
C THR A 104 2.64 4.49 13.15
N LYS A 105 3.69 4.17 13.91
CA LYS A 105 4.39 5.15 14.76
C LYS A 105 5.04 6.29 13.96
N ASN A 106 5.33 6.07 12.68
CA ASN A 106 5.98 7.02 11.80
C ASN A 106 4.94 7.96 11.19
N ALA A 107 5.18 9.26 11.28
CA ALA A 107 4.27 10.24 10.71
C ALA A 107 4.11 10.02 9.21
N ARG A 108 2.86 10.03 8.74
CA ARG A 108 2.51 9.88 7.31
C ARG A 108 2.96 8.56 6.68
N VAL A 109 3.12 7.52 7.50
CA VAL A 109 3.33 6.16 7.04
C VAL A 109 2.22 5.31 7.61
N TRP A 110 1.52 4.63 6.72
CA TRP A 110 0.46 3.70 7.06
C TRP A 110 0.81 2.31 6.55
N SER A 111 0.55 1.30 7.36
CA SER A 111 0.68 -0.10 6.94
C SER A 111 -0.52 -0.48 6.07
N LEU A 112 -0.27 -1.15 4.95
CA LEU A 112 -1.32 -1.60 4.04
C LEU A 112 -1.78 -3.03 4.40
N HIS A 113 -3.09 -3.22 4.41
CA HIS A 113 -3.72 -4.48 4.77
C HIS A 113 -4.88 -4.82 3.84
N TRP A 114 -5.33 -6.08 3.93
CA TRP A 114 -6.40 -6.64 3.11
C TRP A 114 -7.43 -7.39 3.97
N ASN A 115 -8.71 -7.18 3.63
CA ASN A 115 -9.85 -7.93 4.18
C ASN A 115 -9.95 -7.88 5.72
N ALA A 116 -10.25 -6.71 6.28
CA ALA A 116 -10.40 -6.56 7.73
C ALA A 116 -11.51 -7.49 8.27
N THR A 117 -11.16 -8.44 9.14
CA THR A 117 -12.12 -9.38 9.76
C THR A 117 -12.45 -9.04 11.22
N THR A 118 -11.62 -8.23 11.88
CA THR A 118 -11.84 -7.78 13.26
C THR A 118 -12.57 -6.45 13.30
N ASP A 119 -13.27 -6.22 14.43
CA ASP A 119 -13.95 -4.96 14.72
C ASP A 119 -13.03 -3.79 14.39
N ARG A 120 -13.56 -2.82 13.63
CA ARG A 120 -12.86 -1.61 13.18
C ARG A 120 -12.50 -0.74 14.38
N SER A 121 -11.54 -1.18 15.19
CA SER A 121 -10.93 -0.37 16.24
C SER A 121 -10.35 0.89 15.61
N ASP A 122 -10.32 1.96 16.40
CA ASP A 122 -9.87 3.28 15.98
C ASP A 122 -8.54 3.20 15.19
N GLY A 123 -8.57 3.60 13.92
CA GLY A 123 -7.40 3.64 13.04
C GLY A 123 -7.49 2.82 11.77
N HIS A 124 -8.47 1.91 11.62
CA HIS A 124 -8.71 1.22 10.35
C HIS A 124 -9.39 2.16 9.35
N LEU A 125 -8.66 2.58 8.31
CA LEU A 125 -9.20 3.41 7.24
C LEU A 125 -9.29 2.59 5.94
N ALA A 126 -10.51 2.40 5.44
CA ALA A 126 -10.72 1.81 4.12
C ALA A 126 -10.16 2.76 3.04
N VAL A 127 -9.40 2.23 2.09
CA VAL A 127 -8.75 3.03 1.04
C VAL A 127 -9.00 2.44 -0.33
N LYS A 128 -8.77 3.26 -1.37
CA LYS A 128 -8.70 2.80 -2.75
C LYS A 128 -7.27 3.00 -3.24
N LEU A 129 -6.66 1.94 -3.75
CA LEU A 129 -5.36 2.04 -4.41
C LEU A 129 -5.58 2.46 -5.86
N ARG A 130 -4.82 3.45 -6.32
CA ARG A 130 -4.92 3.98 -7.68
C ARG A 130 -3.56 4.08 -8.37
N SER A 131 -3.54 3.92 -9.69
CA SER A 131 -2.35 4.13 -10.55
C SER A 131 -2.06 5.61 -10.80
N VAL A 132 -3.00 6.50 -10.52
CA VAL A 132 -2.86 7.95 -10.68
C VAL A 132 -2.63 8.62 -9.33
N ALA A 133 -1.79 9.65 -9.34
CA ALA A 133 -1.54 10.47 -8.17
C ALA A 133 -2.84 11.13 -7.68
N PRO A 134 -2.99 11.37 -6.36
CA PRO A 134 -4.11 12.13 -5.83
C PRO A 134 -4.17 13.51 -6.49
N ALA A 135 -5.37 13.98 -6.84
CA ALA A 135 -5.58 15.30 -7.45
C ALA A 135 -5.05 16.47 -6.59
N LYS A 136 -4.91 16.24 -5.29
CA LYS A 136 -4.19 17.10 -4.35
C LYS A 136 -3.21 16.21 -3.58
N PRO A 137 -1.95 16.06 -4.03
CA PRO A 137 -0.93 15.53 -3.16
C PRO A 137 -0.83 16.43 -1.93
N TRP A 138 -0.41 15.90 -0.80
CA TRP A 138 -0.09 16.71 0.37
C TRP A 138 1.15 17.57 0.03
N VAL A 139 0.92 18.68 -0.67
CA VAL A 139 1.96 19.67 -0.95
C VAL A 139 2.10 20.49 0.32
N TYR A 140 3.16 20.25 1.08
CA TYR A 140 3.69 21.32 1.91
C TYR A 140 4.25 22.36 0.96
N SER A 141 3.60 23.51 0.89
CA SER A 141 4.31 24.71 0.50
C SER A 141 5.49 24.82 1.46
N SER A 142 6.69 24.60 0.94
CA SER A 142 7.88 25.19 1.53
C SER A 142 7.54 26.66 1.74
N LEU A 143 7.63 27.13 2.98
CA LEU A 143 7.38 28.50 3.35
C LEU A 143 8.33 29.44 2.60
N GLU A 144 7.94 29.83 1.40
CA GLU A 144 8.15 31.16 0.84
C GLU A 144 6.80 31.59 0.24
N GLY A 145 6.08 32.43 0.98
CA GLY A 145 4.87 33.09 0.49
C GLY A 145 3.58 32.75 1.22
N ARG A 146 3.44 33.24 2.45
CA ARG A 146 2.21 33.82 3.03
C ARG A 146 0.86 33.17 2.64
N ALA A 147 0.29 32.36 3.53
CA ALA A 147 -1.14 32.38 3.86
C ALA A 147 -1.39 31.63 5.17
N GLY A 148 -2.06 32.29 6.11
CA GLY A 148 -2.28 31.82 7.47
C GLY A 148 -3.32 30.71 7.61
N LEU A 149 -3.01 29.82 8.55
CA LEU A 149 -3.84 29.11 9.52
C LEU A 149 -5.37 29.34 9.44
N TRP A 150 -6.14 28.25 9.29
CA TRP A 150 -7.48 28.14 9.87
C TRP A 150 -7.59 26.79 10.59
N LEU A 151 -7.54 26.83 11.92
CA LEU A 151 -8.20 25.85 12.78
C LEU A 151 -9.56 26.46 13.11
N GLN A 152 -10.64 25.78 12.75
CA GLN A 152 -11.93 26.02 13.36
C GLN A 152 -12.23 24.80 14.23
N GLU A 153 -12.02 24.97 15.54
CA GLU A 153 -12.54 24.03 16.53
C GLU A 153 -14.07 24.15 16.57
N PRO A 154 -14.81 23.06 16.79
CA PRO A 154 -16.25 23.13 17.01
C PRO A 154 -16.52 23.69 18.42
N GLU A 155 -17.41 24.69 18.50
CA GLU A 155 -17.97 25.18 19.76
C GLU A 155 -18.72 24.05 20.49
N VAL A 156 -18.62 24.06 21.83
CA VAL A 156 -19.53 23.34 22.73
C VAL A 156 -20.67 24.28 23.11
#